data_AF-A0A3D5TQZ8-F1
#
_entry.id   AF-A0A3D5TQZ8-F1
#
_cell.length_a   1.000
_cell.length_b   1.000
_cell.length_c   1.000
_cell.angle_alpha   90.00
_cell.angle_beta   90.00
_cell.angle_gamma   90.00
#
_symmetry.space_group_name_H-M   'P 1'
#
loop_
_entity.id
_entity.type
_entity.pdbx_description
1 polymer ?
#
loop_
_entity_poly.entity_id
_entity_poly.type
_entity_poly.pdbx_seq_one_letter_code
_entity_poly.pdbx_strand_id
1 'polypeptide(L)'
;MKKFLFYLIQFTWALPQNLVGGIGYLALRKKYKHERFNNAFITYVPHDNFGGVSLGIFIFMNPDRPADRVHDTRIHEYGHTIQSLLLGPVWAFVIAIPSFIWCNTPRFVKMRKEEGVSYYKLYCEGWANLWGRAWSRDNFISEEFKTTAYYGKPIEPIDFSKKK
;
A
#
# COMPACT_ATOMS: atom_id res chain seq x y z
N MET A 1 -8.93 -8.48 -13.55
CA MET A 1 -10.12 -7.63 -13.78
C MET A 1 -9.87 -6.73 -14.99
N LYS A 2 -10.90 -6.46 -15.83
CA LYS A 2 -10.75 -5.52 -16.96
C LYS A 2 -10.47 -4.11 -16.42
N LYS A 3 -9.53 -3.40 -17.05
CA LYS A 3 -9.10 -2.04 -16.64
C LYS A 3 -10.26 -1.04 -16.52
N PHE A 4 -11.21 -1.09 -17.46
CA PHE A 4 -12.41 -0.27 -17.41
C PHE A 4 -13.22 -0.49 -16.11
N LEU A 5 -13.47 -1.74 -15.75
CA LEU A 5 -14.24 -2.07 -14.53
C LEU A 5 -13.51 -1.62 -13.26
N PHE A 6 -12.17 -1.73 -13.24
CA PHE A 6 -11.36 -1.22 -12.13
C PHE A 6 -11.62 0.27 -11.90
N TYR A 7 -11.51 1.10 -12.94
CA TYR A 7 -11.73 2.54 -12.80
C TYR A 7 -13.19 2.90 -12.54
N LEU A 8 -14.13 2.18 -13.16
CA LEU A 8 -15.55 2.41 -12.91
C LEU A 8 -15.88 2.24 -11.42
N ILE A 9 -15.42 1.14 -10.79
CA ILE A 9 -15.63 0.92 -9.36
C ILE A 9 -14.87 1.96 -8.53
N GLN A 10 -13.61 2.27 -8.88
CA GLN A 10 -12.82 3.25 -8.14
C GLN A 10 -13.49 4.64 -8.10
N PHE A 11 -14.06 5.09 -9.21
CA PHE A 11 -14.69 6.40 -9.34
C PHE A 11 -16.21 6.41 -9.10
N THR A 12 -16.78 5.32 -8.60
CA THR A 12 -18.18 5.28 -8.15
C THR A 12 -18.27 4.81 -6.70
N TRP A 13 -17.81 3.60 -6.43
CA TRP A 13 -17.84 2.96 -5.12
C TRP A 13 -16.75 3.49 -4.17
N ALA A 14 -15.51 3.58 -4.64
CA ALA A 14 -14.38 4.10 -3.85
C ALA A 14 -14.17 5.61 -4.01
N LEU A 15 -15.21 6.34 -4.42
CA LEU A 15 -15.12 7.74 -4.80
C LEU A 15 -14.55 8.65 -3.68
N PRO A 16 -14.98 8.56 -2.40
CA PRO A 16 -14.52 9.48 -1.36
C PRO A 16 -12.99 9.53 -1.22
N GLN A 17 -12.34 8.38 -1.12
CA GLN A 17 -10.88 8.31 -1.00
C GLN A 17 -10.15 8.63 -2.32
N ASN A 18 -10.75 8.35 -3.48
CA ASN A 18 -10.18 8.76 -4.77
C ASN A 18 -10.24 10.28 -4.96
N LEU A 19 -11.26 10.96 -4.42
CA LEU A 19 -11.32 12.42 -4.41
C LEU A 19 -10.19 13.02 -3.57
N VAL A 20 -10.00 12.52 -2.33
CA VAL A 20 -8.91 12.99 -1.45
C VAL A 20 -7.55 12.72 -2.07
N GLY A 21 -7.32 11.50 -2.57
CA GLY A 21 -6.10 11.12 -3.27
C GLY A 21 -5.86 11.97 -4.52
N GLY A 22 -6.91 12.26 -5.29
CA GLY A 22 -6.85 13.08 -6.50
C GLY A 22 -6.48 14.53 -6.20
N ILE A 23 -7.03 15.11 -5.14
CA ILE A 23 -6.64 16.46 -4.67
C ILE A 23 -5.16 16.47 -4.28
N GLY A 24 -4.71 15.49 -3.49
CA GLY A 24 -3.30 15.37 -3.10
C GLY A 24 -2.37 15.22 -4.31
N TYR A 25 -2.75 14.38 -5.28
CA TYR A 25 -2.01 14.19 -6.52
C TYR A 25 -1.91 15.50 -7.29
N LEU A 26 -3.03 16.22 -7.49
CA LEU A 26 -3.05 17.49 -8.21
C LEU A 26 -2.22 18.59 -7.51
N ALA A 27 -2.21 18.64 -6.18
CA ALA A 27 -1.40 19.57 -5.42
C ALA A 27 0.10 19.29 -5.57
N LEU A 28 0.48 18.01 -5.66
CA LEU A 28 1.86 17.57 -5.73
C LEU A 28 2.40 17.39 -7.15
N ARG A 29 1.51 17.40 -8.16
CA ARG A 29 1.80 16.96 -9.55
C ARG A 29 2.97 17.67 -10.25
N LYS A 30 3.23 18.92 -9.87
CA LYS A 30 4.27 19.77 -10.48
C LYS A 30 5.58 19.70 -9.73
N LYS A 31 5.53 19.29 -8.46
CA LYS A 31 6.68 19.33 -7.54
C LYS A 31 7.45 18.02 -7.55
N TYR A 32 6.74 16.89 -7.69
CA TYR A 32 7.32 15.57 -7.50
C TYR A 32 7.26 14.71 -8.76
N LYS A 33 8.05 13.63 -8.76
CA LYS A 33 8.03 12.65 -9.84
C LYS A 33 6.81 11.75 -9.68
N HIS A 34 6.24 11.36 -10.82
CA HIS A 34 5.12 10.42 -10.88
C HIS A 34 5.46 9.19 -11.71
N GLU A 35 4.90 8.06 -11.33
CA GLU A 35 5.02 6.80 -12.04
C GLU A 35 3.67 6.10 -12.07
N ARG A 36 3.40 5.35 -13.15
CA ARG A 36 2.28 4.41 -13.17
C ARG A 36 2.75 3.06 -12.70
N PHE A 37 2.05 2.50 -11.70
CA PHE A 37 2.23 1.13 -11.27
C PHE A 37 0.90 0.41 -11.36
N ASN A 38 0.81 -0.55 -12.29
CA ASN A 38 -0.45 -1.20 -12.66
C ASN A 38 -1.54 -0.17 -13.01
N ASN A 39 -2.67 -0.17 -12.29
CA ASN A 39 -3.76 0.78 -12.50
C ASN A 39 -3.71 2.01 -11.56
N ALA A 40 -2.64 2.14 -10.76
CA ALA A 40 -2.45 3.23 -9.80
C ALA A 40 -1.41 4.25 -10.27
N PHE A 41 -1.43 5.42 -9.63
CA PHE A 41 -0.50 6.52 -9.86
C PHE A 41 0.33 6.76 -8.61
N ILE A 42 1.63 6.52 -8.70
CA ILE A 42 2.59 6.77 -7.63
C ILE A 42 3.11 8.20 -7.75
N THR A 43 3.18 8.88 -6.61
CA THR A 43 3.87 10.17 -6.43
C THR A 43 4.96 9.98 -5.39
N TYR A 44 6.21 10.27 -5.77
CA TYR A 44 7.35 10.13 -4.88
C TYR A 44 7.52 11.37 -4.01
N VAL A 45 7.28 11.26 -2.71
CA VAL A 45 7.29 12.36 -1.74
C VAL A 45 8.44 12.16 -0.74
N PRO A 46 9.61 12.80 -0.95
CA PRO A 46 10.71 12.83 0.01
C PRO A 46 10.25 13.42 1.34
N HIS A 47 10.29 12.65 2.42
CA HIS A 47 9.99 13.15 3.77
C HIS A 47 10.50 12.20 4.86
N ASP A 48 11.15 12.75 5.88
CA ASP A 48 11.62 11.98 7.03
C ASP A 48 10.44 11.31 7.75
N ASN A 49 10.61 10.04 8.16
CA ASN A 49 9.57 9.25 8.85
C ASN A 49 8.29 8.96 8.04
N PHE A 50 8.27 9.23 6.74
CA PHE A 50 7.20 8.79 5.85
C PHE A 50 7.62 7.50 5.11
N GLY A 51 6.70 6.53 5.04
CA GLY A 51 6.87 5.27 4.29
C GLY A 51 6.06 5.30 3.01
N GLY A 52 4.75 5.34 3.15
CA GLY A 52 3.80 5.51 2.07
C GLY A 52 2.37 5.62 2.59
N VAL A 53 1.46 6.01 1.69
CA VAL A 53 0.02 5.96 1.89
C VAL A 53 -0.68 5.84 0.54
N SER A 54 -1.78 5.09 0.52
CA SER A 54 -2.64 4.93 -0.64
C SER A 54 -4.03 5.49 -0.36
N LEU A 55 -4.51 6.33 -1.27
CA LEU A 55 -5.82 6.95 -1.23
C LEU A 55 -6.54 6.67 -2.56
N GLY A 56 -7.33 5.60 -2.57
CA GLY A 56 -7.91 5.09 -3.82
C GLY A 56 -6.81 4.60 -4.76
N ILE A 57 -6.78 5.12 -5.98
CA ILE A 57 -5.74 4.79 -6.98
C ILE A 57 -4.47 5.64 -6.87
N PHE A 58 -4.42 6.61 -5.95
CA PHE A 58 -3.31 7.53 -5.80
C PHE A 58 -2.43 7.08 -4.65
N ILE A 59 -1.18 6.75 -4.96
CA ILE A 59 -0.17 6.26 -4.02
C ILE A 59 0.84 7.39 -3.82
N PHE A 60 1.18 7.66 -2.56
CA PHE A 60 2.24 8.59 -2.18
C PHE A 60 3.25 7.80 -1.38
N MET A 61 4.53 7.83 -1.76
CA MET A 61 5.55 7.05 -1.05
C MET A 61 6.91 7.74 -1.05
N ASN A 62 7.72 7.41 -0.05
CA ASN A 62 9.03 8.02 0.10
C ASN A 62 10.07 7.32 -0.80
N PRO A 63 10.72 8.03 -1.75
CA PRO A 63 11.77 7.47 -2.59
C PRO A 63 13.11 7.27 -1.85
N ASP A 64 13.32 7.93 -0.70
CA ASP A 64 14.60 7.97 0.02
C ASP A 64 14.79 6.72 0.90
N ARG A 65 14.66 5.55 0.27
CA ARG A 65 14.81 4.23 0.88
C ARG A 65 15.64 3.33 -0.05
N PRO A 66 16.24 2.24 0.48
CA PRO A 66 16.88 1.22 -0.35
C PRO A 66 15.95 0.74 -1.49
N ALA A 67 16.52 0.48 -2.67
CA ALA A 67 15.75 0.22 -3.90
C ALA A 67 14.82 -1.00 -3.79
N ASP A 68 15.26 -2.04 -3.08
CA ASP A 68 14.46 -3.22 -2.73
C ASP A 68 13.24 -2.85 -1.87
N ARG A 69 13.43 -1.97 -0.89
CA ARG A 69 12.34 -1.47 -0.05
C ARG A 69 11.37 -0.59 -0.83
N VAL A 70 11.86 0.26 -1.73
CA VAL A 70 11.01 1.06 -2.62
C VAL A 70 10.16 0.13 -3.51
N HIS A 71 10.76 -0.92 -4.08
CA HIS A 71 10.05 -1.94 -4.87
C HIS A 71 8.97 -2.66 -4.06
N ASP A 72 9.26 -3.05 -2.82
CA ASP A 72 8.27 -3.75 -1.99
C ASP A 72 7.16 -2.81 -1.51
N THR A 73 7.50 -1.56 -1.22
CA THR A 73 6.55 -0.54 -0.74
C THR A 73 5.52 -0.23 -1.84
N ARG A 74 5.91 -0.09 -3.11
CA ARG A 74 4.92 0.10 -4.20
C ARG A 74 3.94 -1.08 -4.31
N ILE A 75 4.39 -2.32 -4.04
CA ILE A 75 3.52 -3.51 -4.05
C ILE A 75 2.55 -3.44 -2.87
N HIS A 76 3.05 -3.17 -1.67
CA HIS A 76 2.26 -3.00 -0.45
C HIS A 76 1.16 -1.93 -0.60
N GLU A 77 1.55 -0.73 -1.05
CA GLU A 77 0.62 0.39 -1.29
C GLU A 77 -0.42 0.05 -2.37
N TYR A 78 -0.01 -0.67 -3.41
CA TYR A 78 -0.98 -1.18 -4.38
C TYR A 78 -2.00 -2.14 -3.74
N GLY A 79 -1.61 -2.89 -2.71
CA GLY A 79 -2.53 -3.66 -1.88
C GLY A 79 -3.61 -2.82 -1.21
N HIS A 80 -3.24 -1.68 -0.62
CA HIS A 80 -4.20 -0.72 -0.07
C HIS A 80 -5.13 -0.14 -1.14
N THR A 81 -4.63 0.06 -2.37
CA THR A 81 -5.47 0.43 -3.53
C THR A 81 -6.54 -0.64 -3.82
N ILE A 82 -6.20 -1.93 -3.72
CA ILE A 82 -7.18 -3.02 -3.93
C ILE A 82 -8.15 -3.13 -2.75
N GLN A 83 -7.69 -2.92 -1.51
CA GLN A 83 -8.60 -2.85 -0.36
C GLN A 83 -9.60 -1.72 -0.52
N SER A 84 -9.16 -0.57 -1.04
CA SER A 84 -10.02 0.57 -1.35
C SER A 84 -11.07 0.24 -2.41
N LEU A 85 -10.65 -0.46 -3.48
CA LEU A 85 -11.54 -0.96 -4.52
C LEU A 85 -12.63 -1.89 -3.94
N LEU A 86 -12.28 -2.79 -3.04
CA LEU A 86 -13.24 -3.73 -2.43
C LEU A 86 -14.18 -3.01 -1.47
N LEU A 87 -13.63 -2.25 -0.52
CA LEU A 87 -14.36 -1.75 0.63
C LEU A 87 -15.08 -0.43 0.36
N GLY A 88 -14.69 0.33 -0.67
CA GLY A 88 -15.34 1.58 -1.04
C GLY A 88 -15.43 2.54 0.14
N PRO A 89 -16.62 3.05 0.53
CA PRO A 89 -16.74 4.05 1.59
C PRO A 89 -16.34 3.53 2.99
N VAL A 90 -16.48 2.23 3.25
CA VAL A 90 -16.13 1.66 4.59
C VAL A 90 -14.63 1.40 4.75
N TRP A 91 -13.84 1.57 3.68
CA TRP A 91 -12.39 1.42 3.69
C TRP A 91 -11.72 2.28 4.77
N ALA A 92 -12.19 3.51 4.99
CA ALA A 92 -11.60 4.41 5.98
C ALA A 92 -11.67 3.82 7.40
N PHE A 93 -12.78 3.19 7.76
CA PHE A 93 -12.99 2.62 9.09
C PHE A 93 -12.28 1.27 9.27
N VAL A 94 -12.24 0.46 8.21
CA VAL A 94 -11.67 -0.90 8.28
C VAL A 94 -10.17 -0.92 8.03
N ILE A 95 -9.62 0.03 7.28
CA ILE A 95 -8.21 0.03 6.87
C ILE A 95 -7.52 1.28 7.38
N ALA A 96 -7.92 2.47 6.91
CA ALA A 96 -7.13 3.68 7.11
C ALA A 96 -6.98 4.05 8.59
N ILE A 97 -8.07 4.02 9.36
CA ILE A 97 -8.06 4.34 10.79
C ILE A 97 -7.21 3.33 11.58
N PRO A 98 -7.44 2.00 11.47
CA PRO A 98 -6.59 1.00 12.14
C PRO A 98 -5.11 1.11 11.79
N SER A 99 -4.77 1.26 10.50
CA SER A 99 -3.38 1.45 10.03
C SER A 99 -2.75 2.70 10.65
N PHE A 100 -3.48 3.83 10.63
CA PHE A 100 -2.99 5.09 11.17
C PHE A 100 -2.75 5.02 12.68
N ILE A 101 -3.67 4.40 13.43
CA ILE A 101 -3.52 4.19 14.88
C ILE A 101 -2.29 3.32 15.17
N TRP A 102 -2.11 2.24 14.41
CA TRP A 102 -1.00 1.30 14.59
C TRP A 102 0.38 1.88 14.26
N CYS A 103 0.46 2.76 13.25
CA CYS A 103 1.72 3.38 12.86
C CYS A 103 2.08 4.60 13.72
N ASN A 104 1.10 5.36 14.23
CA ASN A 104 1.38 6.64 14.94
C ASN A 104 1.24 6.57 16.46
N THR A 105 0.48 5.63 17.03
CA THR A 105 0.27 5.62 18.49
C THR A 105 1.56 5.22 19.20
N PRO A 106 2.15 6.06 20.06
CA PRO A 106 3.45 5.80 20.69
C PRO A 106 3.48 4.47 21.45
N ARG A 107 2.37 4.09 22.09
CA ARG A 107 2.23 2.81 22.78
C ARG A 107 2.42 1.61 21.84
N PHE A 108 1.78 1.61 20.66
CA PHE A 108 1.90 0.51 19.70
C PHE A 108 3.27 0.49 19.03
N VAL A 109 3.84 1.66 18.72
CA VAL A 109 5.20 1.77 18.17
C VAL A 109 6.22 1.22 19.16
N LYS A 110 6.14 1.62 20.43
CA LYS A 110 7.01 1.15 21.50
C LYS A 110 6.87 -0.36 21.71
N MET A 111 5.65 -0.85 21.89
CA MET A 111 5.36 -2.28 22.04
C MET A 111 5.92 -3.10 20.87
N ARG A 112 5.73 -2.66 19.62
CA ARG A 112 6.28 -3.36 18.45
C ARG A 112 7.80 -3.47 18.49
N LYS A 113 8.47 -2.39 18.89
CA LYS A 113 9.93 -2.36 18.99
C LYS A 113 10.44 -3.24 20.14
N GLU A 114 9.78 -3.22 21.29
CA GLU A 114 10.19 -3.97 22.49
C GLU A 114 9.92 -5.47 22.35
N GLU A 115 8.79 -5.85 21.76
CA GLU A 115 8.38 -7.25 21.62
C GLU A 115 8.79 -7.87 20.27
N GLY A 116 9.49 -7.13 19.41
CA GLY A 116 9.88 -7.59 18.07
C GLY A 116 8.69 -7.88 17.15
N VAL A 117 7.55 -7.24 17.36
CA VAL A 117 6.34 -7.45 16.57
C VAL A 117 6.42 -6.69 15.25
N SER A 118 6.36 -7.43 14.15
CA SER A 118 6.33 -6.84 12.80
C SER A 118 5.15 -5.88 12.62
N TYR A 119 5.40 -4.79 11.89
CA TYR A 119 4.36 -3.86 11.43
C TYR A 119 3.23 -4.59 10.69
N TYR A 120 3.58 -5.57 9.85
CA TYR A 120 2.64 -6.29 9.01
C TYR A 120 1.78 -7.30 9.76
N LYS A 121 1.98 -7.49 11.08
CA LYS A 121 1.10 -8.33 11.91
C LYS A 121 -0.34 -7.80 11.96
N LEU A 122 -0.52 -6.48 11.83
CA LEU A 122 -1.85 -5.90 11.77
C LEU A 122 -2.59 -6.41 10.52
N TYR A 123 -3.87 -6.78 10.68
CA TYR A 123 -4.62 -7.46 9.62
C TYR A 123 -4.66 -6.66 8.32
N CYS A 124 -4.86 -5.33 8.36
CA CYS A 124 -4.96 -4.53 7.16
C CYS A 124 -3.60 -4.40 6.44
N GLU A 125 -2.49 -4.43 7.17
CA GLU A 125 -1.13 -4.34 6.63
C GLU A 125 -0.69 -5.66 5.96
N GLY A 126 -0.86 -6.79 6.65
CA GLY A 126 -0.60 -8.10 6.08
C GLY A 126 -1.52 -8.42 4.90
N TRP A 127 -2.78 -7.97 4.98
CA TRP A 127 -3.73 -8.07 3.87
C TRP A 127 -3.27 -7.24 2.66
N ALA A 128 -2.79 -6.02 2.87
CA ALA A 128 -2.25 -5.19 1.80
C ALA A 128 -1.06 -5.88 1.12
N ASN A 129 -0.14 -6.48 1.89
CA ASN A 129 0.97 -7.23 1.30
C ASN A 129 0.50 -8.36 0.38
N LEU A 130 -0.44 -9.18 0.86
CA LEU A 130 -0.96 -10.32 0.09
C LEU A 130 -1.65 -9.89 -1.19
N TRP A 131 -2.51 -8.87 -1.09
CA TRP A 131 -3.28 -8.40 -2.22
C TRP A 131 -2.44 -7.60 -3.20
N GLY A 132 -1.54 -6.77 -2.70
CA GLY A 132 -0.54 -6.07 -3.50
C GLY A 132 0.20 -7.06 -4.39
N ARG A 133 0.78 -8.10 -3.77
CA ARG A 133 1.53 -9.16 -4.45
C ARG A 133 0.69 -9.90 -5.50
N ALA A 134 -0.53 -10.32 -5.13
CA ALA A 134 -1.39 -11.09 -6.01
C ALA A 134 -1.89 -10.28 -7.22
N TRP A 135 -2.22 -9.00 -7.02
CA TRP A 135 -2.79 -8.14 -8.05
C TRP A 135 -1.73 -7.44 -8.91
N SER A 136 -0.57 -7.11 -8.35
CA SER A 136 0.58 -6.60 -9.12
C SER A 136 1.28 -7.70 -9.91
N ARG A 137 1.10 -8.97 -9.49
CA ARG A 137 1.84 -10.13 -10.01
C ARG A 137 3.35 -9.99 -9.88
N ASP A 138 3.78 -9.39 -8.79
CA ASP A 138 5.19 -9.12 -8.48
C ASP A 138 5.49 -9.66 -7.08
N ASN A 139 6.73 -10.12 -6.83
CA ASN A 139 7.14 -10.66 -5.52
C ASN A 139 7.93 -9.63 -4.73
N PHE A 140 7.96 -9.81 -3.41
CA PHE A 140 8.82 -9.04 -2.54
C PHE A 140 10.29 -9.46 -2.67
N ILE A 141 11.19 -8.49 -2.64
CA ILE A 141 12.62 -8.72 -2.84
C ILE A 141 13.50 -8.32 -1.65
N SER A 142 13.03 -7.45 -0.76
CA SER A 142 13.74 -7.11 0.47
C SER A 142 13.61 -8.20 1.53
N GLU A 143 14.62 -8.34 2.38
CA GLU A 143 14.62 -9.34 3.46
C GLU A 143 13.55 -9.06 4.52
N GLU A 144 13.23 -7.78 4.78
CA GLU A 144 12.16 -7.40 5.71
C GLU A 144 10.80 -7.97 5.27
N PHE A 145 10.44 -7.77 4.00
CA PHE A 145 9.17 -8.26 3.48
C PHE A 145 9.17 -9.77 3.30
N LYS A 146 10.26 -10.39 2.83
CA LYS A 146 10.34 -11.85 2.72
C LYS A 146 10.12 -12.57 4.04
N THR A 147 10.60 -11.99 5.14
CA THR A 147 10.54 -12.63 6.47
C THR A 147 9.30 -12.25 7.27
N THR A 148 8.59 -11.18 6.92
CA THR A 148 7.48 -10.68 7.76
C THR A 148 6.18 -10.31 7.03
N ALA A 149 6.14 -10.34 5.70
CA ALA A 149 4.99 -9.81 4.95
C ALA A 149 3.69 -10.63 5.14
N TYR A 150 3.74 -11.90 5.54
CA TYR A 150 2.57 -12.71 5.83
C TYR A 150 2.13 -12.55 7.29
N TYR A 151 1.48 -11.44 7.62
CA TYR A 151 1.01 -11.17 8.98
C TYR A 151 2.11 -11.28 10.06
N GLY A 152 3.32 -10.80 9.73
CA GLY A 152 4.50 -10.91 10.59
C GLY A 152 5.28 -12.22 10.45
N LYS A 153 4.96 -13.05 9.44
CA LYS A 153 5.65 -14.31 9.15
C LYS A 153 6.28 -14.31 7.76
N PRO A 154 7.21 -15.24 7.48
CA PRO A 154 7.82 -15.37 6.17
C PRO A 154 6.79 -15.67 5.09
N ILE A 155 7.09 -15.24 3.87
CA ILE A 155 6.22 -15.42 2.72
C ILE A 155 6.99 -16.03 1.55
N GLU A 156 6.51 -17.16 1.05
CA GLU A 156 7.13 -17.82 -0.09
C GLU A 156 6.82 -17.08 -1.40
N PRO A 157 7.77 -17.01 -2.35
CA PRO A 157 7.54 -16.34 -3.62
C PRO A 157 6.49 -17.10 -4.46
N ILE A 158 5.68 -16.35 -5.20
CA ILE A 158 4.70 -16.92 -6.14
C ILE A 158 5.34 -17.04 -7.52
N ASP A 159 5.22 -18.21 -8.14
CA ASP A 159 5.57 -18.40 -9.55
C ASP A 159 4.46 -17.84 -10.46
N PHE A 160 4.65 -16.61 -10.93
CA PHE A 160 3.72 -15.93 -11.83
C PHE A 160 3.85 -16.38 -13.30
N SER A 161 4.79 -17.26 -13.65
CA SER A 161 4.91 -17.77 -15.03
C SER A 161 3.78 -18.72 -15.42
N LYS A 162 3.12 -19.35 -14.43
CA LYS A 162 2.17 -20.45 -14.64
C LYS A 162 0.69 -20.06 -14.76
N LYS A 163 0.33 -18.77 -14.70
CA LYS A 163 -1.08 -18.32 -14.80
C LYS A 163 -1.24 -17.20 -15.83
N LYS A 164 -1.74 -17.53 -17.02
CA LYS A 164 -2.39 -16.58 -17.95
C LYS A 164 -3.89 -16.56 -17.69
#